data_AF-A0A9W9YMM2-F1
#
_entry.id   AF-A0A9W9YMM2-F1
#
_cell.length_a   1.000
_cell.length_b   1.000
_cell.length_c   1.000
_cell.angle_alpha   90.00
_cell.angle_beta   90.00
_cell.angle_gamma   90.00
#
_symmetry.space_group_name_H-M   'P 1'
#
loop_
_entity.id
_entity.type
_entity.pdbx_description
1 polymer ?
#
loop_
_entity_poly.entity_id
_entity_poly.type
_entity_poly.pdbx_seq_one_letter_code
_entity_poly.pdbx_strand_id
1 'polypeptide(L)'
;MKNSLSGVLLVHQWGLLDIFGFEKFEINGLEQLCINTANEQLAYFYNQRVFVWEQAELESEGLKSHKISVMITRKLLTSCLIHHKGLLLVLDEESKTAQATDEDL
;
A
#
# COMPACT_ATOMS: atom_id res chain seq x y z
N MET A 1 40.67 25.92 16.35
CA MET A 1 40.55 24.50 16.74
C MET A 1 39.44 23.86 15.92
N LYS A 2 39.73 22.72 15.31
CA LYS A 2 38.91 22.00 14.33
C LYS A 2 37.68 21.33 14.98
N ASN A 3 36.58 21.37 14.22
CA ASN A 3 35.58 20.34 13.94
C ASN A 3 35.01 19.48 15.08
N SER A 4 33.67 19.44 15.18
CA SER A 4 32.92 18.27 14.72
C SER A 4 31.41 18.57 14.71
N LEU A 5 30.91 19.08 13.58
CA LEU A 5 29.52 18.82 13.20
C LEU A 5 29.49 17.34 12.82
N SER A 6 28.86 16.51 13.65
CA SER A 6 28.66 15.09 13.37
C SER A 6 27.72 14.98 12.16
N GLY A 7 28.32 15.01 10.97
CA GLY A 7 27.65 14.83 9.70
C GLY A 7 27.11 13.42 9.60
N VAL A 8 25.79 13.29 9.68
CA VAL A 8 25.11 12.13 9.09
C VAL A 8 25.32 12.27 7.58
N LEU A 9 26.25 11.49 7.03
CA LEU A 9 26.44 11.39 5.60
C LEU A 9 25.14 10.82 5.02
N LEU A 10 24.34 11.65 4.36
CA LEU A 10 23.18 11.20 3.60
C LEU A 10 23.69 10.40 2.40
N VAL A 11 23.84 9.09 2.61
CA VAL A 11 24.17 8.15 1.54
C VAL A 11 22.89 7.93 0.73
N HIS A 12 22.92 8.25 -0.56
CA HIS A 12 21.80 7.99 -1.45
C HIS A 12 21.67 6.47 -1.65
N GLN A 13 20.50 5.91 -1.35
CA GLN A 13 20.22 4.48 -1.55
C GLN A 13 19.24 4.30 -2.71
N TRP A 14 19.55 3.37 -3.60
CA TRP A 14 18.68 2.97 -4.70
C TRP A 14 18.16 1.56 -4.42
N GLY A 15 16.84 1.38 -4.49
CA GLY A 15 16.18 0.10 -4.31
C GLY A 15 15.50 -0.32 -5.61
N LEU A 16 15.67 -1.58 -5.99
CA LEU A 16 14.88 -2.22 -7.04
C LEU A 16 13.86 -3.12 -6.36
N LEU A 17 12.59 -2.94 -6.71
CA LEU A 17 11.50 -3.77 -6.24
C LEU A 17 11.08 -4.72 -7.37
N ASP A 18 11.31 -6.01 -7.18
CA ASP A 18 10.85 -7.08 -8.06
C ASP A 18 9.80 -7.91 -7.32
N ILE A 19 8.55 -7.81 -7.76
CA ILE A 19 7.39 -8.45 -7.13
C ILE A 19 6.43 -8.98 -8.20
N PHE A 20 5.57 -9.93 -7.83
CA PHE A 20 4.48 -10.39 -8.70
C PHE A 20 3.51 -9.24 -9.03
N GLY A 21 3.10 -9.18 -10.29
CA GLY A 21 2.00 -8.32 -10.73
C GLY A 21 0.64 -8.85 -10.26
N PHE A 22 -0.43 -8.13 -10.60
CA PHE A 22 -1.79 -8.54 -10.26
C PHE A 22 -2.14 -9.90 -10.90
N GLU A 23 -2.65 -10.84 -10.10
CA GLU A 23 -3.01 -12.19 -10.52
C GLU A 23 -4.52 -12.41 -10.51
N LYS A 24 -5.02 -13.18 -11.49
CA LYS A 24 -6.42 -13.59 -11.54
C LYS A 24 -6.55 -14.98 -12.17
N PHE A 25 -6.89 -15.97 -11.36
CA PHE A 25 -7.17 -17.33 -11.78
C PHE A 25 -8.66 -17.67 -11.66
N GLU A 26 -9.06 -18.87 -12.12
CA GLU A 26 -10.43 -19.37 -11.96
C GLU A 26 -10.83 -19.51 -10.48
N ILE A 27 -9.88 -19.94 -9.64
CA ILE A 27 -9.98 -19.98 -8.19
C ILE A 27 -8.74 -19.28 -7.63
N ASN A 28 -8.93 -18.27 -6.80
CA ASN A 28 -7.83 -17.53 -6.17
C ASN A 28 -7.70 -17.97 -4.71
N GLY A 29 -6.48 -18.32 -4.30
CA GLY A 29 -6.16 -18.69 -2.92
C GLY A 29 -5.77 -17.50 -2.05
N LEU A 30 -5.30 -17.80 -0.84
CA LEU A 30 -4.73 -16.82 0.08
C LEU A 30 -3.52 -16.10 -0.53
N GLU A 31 -2.73 -16.81 -1.33
CA GLU A 31 -1.55 -16.29 -2.02
C GLU A 31 -1.91 -15.17 -2.98
N GLN A 32 -2.94 -15.37 -3.83
CA GLN A 32 -3.43 -14.34 -4.75
C GLN A 32 -4.03 -13.17 -3.98
N LEU A 33 -4.72 -13.42 -2.86
CA LEU A 33 -5.20 -12.34 -1.99
C LEU A 33 -4.03 -11.48 -1.49
N CYS A 34 -2.94 -12.09 -1.01
CA CYS A 34 -1.73 -11.36 -0.58
C CYS A 34 -1.07 -10.59 -1.73
N ILE A 35 -0.87 -11.22 -2.88
CA ILE A 35 -0.26 -10.59 -4.07
C ILE A 35 -1.09 -9.40 -4.55
N ASN A 36 -2.41 -9.58 -4.69
CA ASN A 36 -3.30 -8.54 -5.19
C ASN A 36 -3.46 -7.39 -4.19
N THR A 37 -3.47 -7.69 -2.89
CA THR A 37 -3.50 -6.66 -1.84
C THR A 37 -2.21 -5.82 -1.86
N ALA A 38 -1.04 -6.46 -2.03
CA ALA A 38 0.23 -5.74 -2.17
C ALA A 38 0.24 -4.84 -3.43
N ASN A 39 -0.28 -5.34 -4.56
CA ASN A 39 -0.41 -4.56 -5.79
C ASN A 39 -1.36 -3.36 -5.61
N GLU A 40 -2.49 -3.54 -4.93
CA GLU A 40 -3.42 -2.44 -4.65
C GLU A 40 -2.77 -1.37 -3.75
N GLN A 41 -1.93 -1.78 -2.78
CA GLN A 41 -1.19 -0.84 -1.93
C GLN A 41 -0.13 -0.08 -2.73
N LEU A 42 0.55 -0.74 -3.67
CA LEU A 42 1.50 -0.09 -4.57
C LEU A 42 0.79 0.89 -5.51
N ALA A 43 -0.36 0.51 -6.07
CA ALA A 43 -1.16 1.39 -6.90
C ALA A 43 -1.67 2.62 -6.13
N TYR A 44 -2.08 2.43 -4.87
CA TYR A 44 -2.43 3.53 -3.97
C TYR A 44 -1.27 4.52 -3.79
N PHE A 45 -0.10 4.01 -3.45
CA PHE A 45 1.11 4.80 -3.23
C PHE A 45 1.52 5.55 -4.50
N TYR A 46 1.50 4.86 -5.64
CA TYR A 46 1.81 5.45 -6.94
C TYR A 46 0.85 6.59 -7.28
N ASN A 47 -0.46 6.33 -7.22
CA ASN A 47 -1.48 7.33 -7.54
C ASN A 47 -1.33 8.56 -6.65
N GLN A 48 -1.19 8.39 -5.34
CA GLN A 48 -0.95 9.53 -4.44
C GLN A 48 0.26 10.36 -4.86
N ARG A 49 1.38 9.73 -5.18
CA ARG A 49 2.60 10.44 -5.54
C ARG A 49 2.47 11.17 -6.87
N VAL A 50 1.89 10.52 -7.87
CA VAL A 50 1.63 11.14 -9.18
C VAL A 50 0.69 12.34 -9.04
N PHE A 51 -0.40 12.22 -8.26
CA PHE A 51 -1.31 13.35 -8.05
C PHE A 51 -0.66 14.52 -7.32
N VAL A 52 0.26 14.26 -6.39
CA VAL A 52 1.04 15.30 -5.71
C VAL A 52 1.98 15.99 -6.70
N TRP A 53 2.67 15.24 -7.56
CA TRP A 53 3.54 15.81 -8.59
C TRP A 53 2.75 16.62 -9.62
N GLU A 54 1.63 16.11 -10.10
CA GLU A 54 0.75 16.83 -11.04
C GLU A 54 0.27 18.16 -10.45
N GLN A 55 -0.11 18.17 -9.17
CA GLN A 55 -0.49 19.41 -8.48
C GLN A 55 0.65 20.42 -8.39
N ALA A 56 1.86 19.96 -8.07
CA ALA A 56 3.04 20.82 -8.00
C ALA A 56 3.39 21.43 -9.37
N GLU A 57 3.24 20.66 -10.46
CA GLU A 57 3.47 21.14 -11.82
C GLU A 57 2.43 22.20 -12.21
N LEU A 58 1.13 21.91 -12.00
CA LEU A 58 0.04 22.84 -12.27
C LEU A 58 0.19 24.15 -11.49
N GLU A 59 0.63 24.08 -10.23
CA GLU A 59 0.93 25.26 -9.41
C GLU A 59 2.11 26.07 -9.97
N SER A 60 3.13 25.41 -10.50
CA SER A 60 4.28 26.07 -11.13
C SER A 60 3.90 26.82 -12.41
N GLU A 61 2.89 26.34 -13.13
CA GLU A 61 2.34 26.98 -14.32
C GLU A 61 1.26 28.04 -14.01
N GLY A 62 0.91 28.23 -12.74
CA GLY A 62 -0.14 29.16 -12.31
C GLY A 62 -1.57 28.71 -12.64
N LEU A 63 -1.76 27.42 -12.91
CA LEU A 63 -3.06 26.82 -13.22
C LEU A 63 -3.79 26.39 -11.94
N LYS A 64 -5.12 26.52 -11.93
CA LYS A 64 -5.94 26.06 -10.80
C LYS A 64 -6.00 24.53 -10.78
N SER A 65 -5.40 23.91 -9.77
CA SER A 65 -5.54 22.47 -9.54
C SER A 65 -6.92 22.15 -8.94
N HIS A 66 -7.50 21.02 -9.36
CA HIS A 66 -8.69 20.45 -8.73
C HIS A 66 -8.25 19.24 -7.90
N LYS A 67 -8.70 19.18 -6.64
CA LYS A 67 -8.31 18.10 -5.73
C LYS A 67 -9.03 16.80 -6.13
N ILE A 68 -8.38 15.98 -6.93
CA ILE A 68 -8.89 14.65 -7.30
C ILE A 68 -8.71 13.72 -6.09
N SER A 69 -9.81 13.14 -5.61
CA SER A 69 -9.79 12.23 -4.46
C SER A 69 -9.52 10.79 -4.93
N VAL A 70 -8.37 10.22 -4.53
CA VAL A 70 -8.00 8.80 -4.73
C VAL A 70 -8.80 7.89 -3.79
N MET A 71 -10.14 7.97 -3.88
CA MET A 71 -11.02 7.48 -2.83
C MET A 71 -11.35 5.99 -2.93
N ILE A 72 -11.23 5.39 -4.13
CA ILE A 72 -11.70 4.03 -4.40
C ILE A 72 -10.75 2.98 -3.81
N THR A 73 -9.46 3.06 -4.14
CA THR A 73 -8.42 2.12 -3.67
C THR A 73 -8.29 2.06 -2.15
N ARG A 74 -8.49 3.19 -1.46
CA ARG A 74 -8.35 3.25 0.01
C ARG A 74 -9.37 2.37 0.74
N LYS A 75 -10.59 2.22 0.20
CA LYS A 75 -11.64 1.40 0.83
C LYS A 75 -11.31 -0.09 0.77
N LEU A 76 -10.83 -0.58 -0.38
CA LEU A 76 -10.44 -1.98 -0.55
C LEU A 76 -9.28 -2.35 0.40
N LEU A 77 -8.24 -1.52 0.45
CA LEU A 77 -7.13 -1.69 1.39
C LEU A 77 -7.59 -1.66 2.85
N THR A 78 -8.55 -0.78 3.18
CA THR A 78 -9.07 -0.69 4.55
C THR A 78 -9.81 -1.96 4.95
N SER A 79 -10.62 -2.53 4.04
CA SER A 79 -11.37 -3.76 4.29
C SER A 79 -10.48 -5.01 4.39
N CYS A 80 -9.36 -5.06 3.67
CA CYS A 80 -8.43 -6.19 3.75
C CYS A 80 -7.43 -6.09 4.92
N LEU A 81 -6.91 -4.88 5.21
CA LEU A 81 -5.73 -4.71 6.08
C LEU A 81 -5.98 -3.89 7.36
N ILE A 82 -6.82 -2.85 7.34
CA ILE A 82 -6.75 -1.75 8.35
C ILE A 82 -7.97 -1.72 9.28
N HIS A 83 -9.09 -2.32 8.91
CA HIS A 83 -10.29 -2.30 9.75
C HIS A 83 -10.16 -3.24 10.96
N HIS A 84 -10.83 -2.92 12.07
CA HIS A 84 -10.95 -3.79 13.27
C HIS A 84 -11.69 -5.13 13.00
N LYS A 85 -11.99 -5.41 11.73
CA LYS A 85 -12.55 -6.65 11.17
C LYS A 85 -11.94 -6.93 9.79
N GLY A 86 -10.69 -6.52 9.57
CA GLY A 86 -10.00 -6.76 8.30
C GLY A 86 -9.88 -8.24 8.05
N LEU A 87 -10.00 -8.68 6.79
CA LEU A 87 -10.00 -10.10 6.44
C LEU A 87 -8.79 -10.85 7.02
N LEU A 88 -7.59 -10.25 6.95
CA LEU A 88 -6.39 -10.86 7.51
C LEU A 88 -6.37 -10.92 9.03
N LEU A 89 -7.03 -9.98 9.72
CA LEU A 89 -7.15 -9.99 11.17
C LEU A 89 -8.11 -11.10 11.61
N VAL A 90 -9.24 -11.27 10.91
CA VAL A 90 -10.18 -12.37 11.19
C VAL A 90 -9.50 -13.72 10.97
N LEU A 91 -8.76 -13.87 9.85
CA LEU A 91 -7.94 -15.05 9.60
C LEU A 91 -6.91 -15.32 10.69
N ASP A 92 -6.21 -14.30 11.17
CA ASP A 92 -5.20 -14.44 12.23
C ASP A 92 -5.83 -14.86 13.57
N GLU A 93 -6.98 -14.29 13.93
CA GLU A 93 -7.68 -14.64 15.16
C GLU A 93 -8.25 -16.07 15.11
N GLU A 94 -8.93 -16.46 14.04
CA GLU A 94 -9.48 -17.81 13.92
C GLU A 94 -8.38 -18.88 13.83
N SER A 95 -7.21 -18.56 13.24
CA SER A 95 -6.07 -19.49 13.20
C SER A 95 -5.54 -19.89 14.59
N LYS A 96 -5.83 -19.09 15.62
CA LYS A 96 -5.40 -19.32 17.01
C LYS A 96 -6.46 -20.07 17.83
N THR A 97 -7.68 -20.20 17.32
CA THR A 97 -8.76 -20.92 17.98
C THR A 97 -8.54 -22.43 17.87
N ALA A 98 -8.53 -23.14 19.01
CA ALA A 98 -8.43 -24.59 18.99
C ALA A 98 -9.70 -25.18 18.33
N GLN A 99 -9.54 -25.85 17.19
CA GLN A 99 -10.60 -26.46 16.35
C GLN A 99 -11.28 -25.54 15.33
N ALA A 100 -10.70 -24.40 14.96
CA ALA A 100 -11.23 -23.61 13.85
C ALA A 100 -11.33 -24.42 12.54
N THR A 101 -12.42 -24.18 11.82
CA THR A 101 -12.70 -24.76 10.50
C THR A 101 -12.93 -23.66 9.47
N ASP A 102 -12.89 -24.01 8.18
CA ASP A 102 -13.18 -23.07 7.09
C ASP A 102 -14.60 -22.48 7.17
N GLU A 103 -15.54 -23.13 7.88
CA GLU A 103 -16.89 -22.62 8.11
C GLU A 103 -16.97 -21.53 9.20
N ASP A 104 -15.93 -21.41 10.03
CA ASP A 104 -15.84 -20.40 11.09
C ASP A 104 -15.29 -19.06 10.60
N LEU A 105 -14.90 -18.97 9.31
CA LEU A 105 -14.33 -17.81 8.61
C LEU A 105 -15.36 -16.93 7.88
#